data_AF-A0AAF0CBJ8-F1
#
_entry.id   AF-A0AAF0CBJ8-F1
#
_cell.length_a   1.000
_cell.length_b   1.000
_cell.length_c   1.000
_cell.angle_alpha   90.00
_cell.angle_beta   90.00
_cell.angle_gamma   90.00
#
_symmetry.space_group_name_H-M   'P 1'
#
loop_
_entity.id
_entity.type
_entity.pdbx_description
1 polymer ?
#
loop_
_entity_poly.entity_id
_entity_poly.type
_entity_poly.pdbx_seq_one_letter_code
_entity_poly.pdbx_strand_id
1 'polypeptide(L)'
;MISSEYIAISPDNEKLSLTLEVGLPEPDPNGGDYRCKICALALEVDEYVYGVDAIQSYCLVSKRLKMLFSQLISEGWKFYFPGYLDMEIDFLAGYF
;
A
#
# COMPACT_ATOMS: atom_id res chain seq x y z
N MET A 1 -13.37 0.73 -4.07
CA MET A 1 -12.09 0.03 -3.88
C MET A 1 -11.19 0.43 -5.03
N ILE A 2 -9.94 0.76 -4.74
CA ILE A 2 -8.91 1.02 -5.73
C ILE A 2 -7.95 -0.16 -5.65
N SER A 3 -7.52 -0.69 -6.79
CA SER A 3 -6.55 -1.77 -6.88
C SER A 3 -5.47 -1.42 -7.90
N SER A 4 -4.23 -1.78 -7.62
CA SER A 4 -3.10 -1.59 -8.52
C SER A 4 -2.12 -2.75 -8.40
N GLU A 5 -1.48 -3.09 -9.52
CA GLU A 5 -0.56 -4.22 -9.64
C GLU A 5 0.87 -3.72 -9.89
N TYR A 6 1.82 -4.41 -9.27
CA TYR A 6 3.24 -4.10 -9.31
C TYR A 6 4.07 -5.38 -9.33
N ILE A 7 5.31 -5.25 -9.79
CA ILE A 7 6.37 -6.24 -9.59
C ILE A 7 7.35 -5.66 -8.58
N ALA A 8 7.50 -6.34 -7.44
CA ALA A 8 8.52 -6.03 -6.46
C ALA A 8 9.72 -6.97 -6.68
N ILE A 9 10.93 -6.41 -6.66
CA ILE A 9 12.19 -7.15 -6.75
C ILE A 9 12.93 -6.92 -5.45
N SER A 10 13.22 -8.01 -4.74
CA SER A 10 13.96 -8.00 -3.48
C SER A 10 15.47 -7.80 -3.72
N PRO A 11 16.25 -7.50 -2.66
CA PRO A 11 17.71 -7.32 -2.79
C PRO A 11 18.48 -8.54 -3.32
N ASP A 12 17.94 -9.73 -3.14
CA ASP A 12 18.47 -11.01 -3.65
C ASP A 12 17.96 -11.37 -5.06
N ASN A 13 17.23 -10.47 -5.71
CA ASN A 13 16.63 -10.60 -7.05
C ASN A 13 15.47 -11.59 -7.16
N GLU A 14 14.82 -11.94 -6.06
CA GLU A 14 13.53 -12.62 -6.11
C GLU A 14 12.44 -11.66 -6.61
N LYS A 15 11.52 -12.19 -7.42
CA LYS A 15 10.41 -11.42 -7.98
C LYS A 15 9.12 -11.78 -7.28
N LEU A 16 8.43 -10.76 -6.82
CA LEU A 16 7.15 -10.86 -6.14
C LEU A 16 6.09 -10.08 -6.93
N SER A 17 5.03 -10.76 -7.34
CA SER A 17 3.84 -10.11 -7.86
C SER A 17 3.06 -9.49 -6.71
N LEU A 18 2.90 -8.17 -6.75
CA LEU A 18 2.26 -7.40 -5.70
C LEU A 18 0.95 -6.81 -6.23
N THR A 19 -0.16 -7.15 -5.56
CA THR A 19 -1.43 -6.46 -5.74
C THR A 19 -1.71 -5.65 -4.49
N LEU A 20 -1.87 -4.33 -4.65
CA LEU A 20 -2.23 -3.41 -3.57
C LEU A 20 -3.68 -2.98 -3.74
N GLU A 21 -4.48 -3.20 -2.70
CA GLU A 21 -5.88 -2.80 -2.67
C GLU A 21 -6.15 -1.84 -1.51
N VAL A 22 -6.86 -0.77 -1.82
CA VAL A 22 -7.37 0.20 -0.84
C VAL A 22 -8.89 0.19 -0.89
N GLY A 23 -9.50 -0.15 0.24
CA GLY A 23 -10.94 -0.15 0.43
C GLY A 23 -11.54 1.26 0.37
N LEU A 24 -12.87 1.33 0.34
CA LEU A 24 -13.54 2.61 0.63
C LEU A 24 -13.57 2.82 2.14
N PRO A 25 -13.41 4.06 2.63
CA PRO A 25 -13.67 4.37 4.03
C PRO A 25 -15.12 4.02 4.41
N GLU A 26 -15.29 3.38 5.55
CA GLU A 26 -16.58 2.95 6.08
C GLU A 26 -16.66 3.15 7.59
N PRO A 27 -17.86 3.31 8.17
CA PRO A 27 -18.02 3.35 9.63
C PRO A 27 -17.49 2.07 10.28
N ASP A 28 -16.85 2.18 11.44
CA ASP A 28 -16.37 0.99 12.14
C ASP A 28 -17.53 0.26 12.87
N PRO A 29 -17.82 -1.02 12.54
CA PRO A 29 -18.89 -1.78 13.19
C PRO A 29 -18.63 -2.06 14.67
N ASN A 30 -17.40 -1.91 15.16
CA ASN A 30 -17.02 -2.19 16.54
C ASN A 30 -17.06 -0.95 17.46
N GLY A 31 -17.64 0.16 17.00
CA GLY A 31 -17.84 1.36 17.80
C GLY A 31 -16.72 2.40 17.71
N GLY A 32 -15.74 2.23 16.81
CA GLY A 32 -14.90 3.32 16.33
C GLY A 32 -15.65 4.25 15.34
N ASP A 33 -15.00 5.34 14.94
CA ASP A 33 -15.61 6.31 14.02
C ASP A 33 -15.63 5.78 12.58
N TYR A 34 -14.48 5.76 11.91
CA TYR A 34 -14.30 5.28 10.54
C TYR A 34 -13.06 4.40 10.42
N ARG A 35 -13.10 3.50 9.44
CA ARG A 35 -11.99 2.62 9.07
C ARG A 35 -11.85 2.54 7.56
N CYS A 36 -10.62 2.30 7.08
CA CYS A 36 -10.33 2.07 5.68
C CYS A 36 -9.39 0.87 5.56
N LYS A 37 -9.72 -0.09 4.70
CA LYS A 37 -8.98 -1.34 4.55
C LYS A 37 -7.77 -1.17 3.63
N ILE A 38 -6.64 -1.74 4.00
CA ILE A 38 -5.49 -1.96 3.10
C ILE A 38 -5.22 -3.46 2.98
N CYS A 39 -4.93 -3.90 1.76
CA CYS A 39 -4.61 -5.29 1.48
C CYS A 39 -3.44 -5.35 0.49
N ALA A 40 -2.37 -6.03 0.89
CA ALA A 40 -1.24 -6.41 0.07
C ALA A 40 -0.71 -7.75 0.62
N LEU A 41 -1.40 -8.85 0.30
CA LEU A 41 -1.15 -10.17 0.87
C LEU A 41 0.26 -10.68 0.63
N ALA A 42 0.86 -10.32 -0.51
CA ALA A 42 2.24 -10.64 -0.84
C ALA A 42 3.26 -10.03 0.15
N LEU A 43 2.86 -8.98 0.87
CA LEU A 43 3.65 -8.31 1.91
C LEU A 43 3.08 -8.59 3.32
N GLU A 44 2.20 -9.57 3.46
CA GLU A 44 1.51 -9.92 4.71
C GLU A 44 0.70 -8.75 5.33
N VAL A 45 0.20 -7.84 4.48
CA VAL A 45 -0.64 -6.72 4.90
C VAL A 45 -2.11 -7.04 4.61
N ASP A 46 -2.91 -7.17 5.65
CA ASP A 46 -4.39 -7.22 5.59
C ASP A 46 -4.94 -6.57 6.87
N GLU A 47 -5.06 -5.25 6.85
CA GLU A 47 -5.38 -4.48 8.06
C GLU A 47 -6.35 -3.32 7.78
N TYR A 48 -6.97 -2.83 8.85
CA TYR A 48 -7.78 -1.61 8.85
C TYR A 48 -7.00 -0.46 9.47
N VAL A 49 -7.07 0.70 8.82
CA VAL A 49 -6.57 1.96 9.35
C VAL A 49 -7.76 2.81 9.80
N TYR A 50 -7.71 3.30 11.04
CA TYR A 50 -8.81 3.99 11.69
C TYR A 50 -8.60 5.51 11.68
N GLY A 51 -9.69 6.25 11.52
CA GLY A 51 -9.71 7.71 11.61
C GLY A 51 -11.06 8.21 12.13
N VAL A 52 -11.10 9.46 12.59
CA VAL A 52 -12.31 10.11 13.13
C VAL A 52 -13.39 10.36 12.08
N ASP A 53 -13.03 10.30 10.80
CA ASP A 53 -13.94 10.42 9.68
C ASP A 53 -13.42 9.65 8.44
N ALA A 54 -14.25 9.63 7.39
CA ALA A 54 -13.93 8.98 6.12
C ALA A 54 -12.66 9.53 5.45
N ILE A 55 -12.43 10.84 5.51
CA ILE A 55 -11.28 11.48 4.87
C ILE A 55 -10.02 11.16 5.65
N GLN A 56 -10.05 11.29 6.97
CA GLN A 56 -8.91 11.01 7.82
C GLN A 56 -8.48 9.54 7.73
N SER A 57 -9.42 8.59 7.78
CA SER A 57 -9.09 7.17 7.63
C SER A 57 -8.43 6.88 6.28
N TYR A 58 -8.90 7.50 5.19
CA TYR A 58 -8.27 7.40 3.87
C TYR A 58 -6.87 8.02 3.82
N CYS A 59 -6.69 9.24 4.34
CA CYS A 59 -5.37 9.89 4.37
C CYS A 59 -4.35 9.11 5.22
N LEU A 60 -4.80 8.49 6.31
CA LEU A 60 -3.96 7.63 7.14
C LEU A 60 -3.56 6.35 6.41
N VAL A 61 -4.41 5.80 5.54
CA VAL A 61 -4.01 4.72 4.62
C VAL A 61 -2.86 5.15 3.72
N SER A 62 -2.97 6.30 3.04
CA SER A 62 -1.88 6.82 2.19
C SER A 62 -0.58 6.98 2.98
N LYS A 63 -0.65 7.48 4.22
CA LYS A 63 0.51 7.61 5.11
C LYS A 63 1.09 6.24 5.49
N ARG A 64 0.25 5.27 5.83
CA ARG A 64 0.66 3.91 6.20
C ARG A 64 1.35 3.19 5.04
N LEU A 65 0.82 3.32 3.83
CA LEU A 65 1.44 2.79 2.60
C LEU A 65 2.77 3.46 2.31
N LYS A 66 2.84 4.79 2.44
CA LYS A 66 4.11 5.51 2.29
C LYS A 66 5.17 5.00 3.27
N MET A 67 4.80 4.76 4.52
CA MET A 67 5.73 4.20 5.52
C MET A 67 6.17 2.78 5.15
N LEU A 68 5.25 1.92 4.71
CA LEU A 68 5.55 0.56 4.26
C LEU A 68 6.55 0.56 3.10
N PHE A 69 6.27 1.31 2.03
CA PHE A 69 7.15 1.38 0.87
C PHE A 69 8.47 2.06 1.18
N SER A 70 8.49 3.09 2.04
CA SER A 70 9.75 3.70 2.49
C SER A 70 10.66 2.68 3.17
N GLN A 71 10.08 1.82 4.03
CA GLN A 71 10.83 0.77 4.70
C GLN A 71 11.37 -0.25 3.69
N LEU A 72 10.53 -0.80 2.81
CA LEU A 72 10.95 -1.79 1.82
C LEU A 72 12.04 -1.23 0.88
N ILE A 73 11.89 0.01 0.40
CA ILE A 73 12.92 0.67 -0.42
C ILE A 73 14.23 0.83 0.37
N SER A 74 14.16 1.18 1.66
CA SER A 74 15.35 1.28 2.51
C SER A 74 16.05 -0.06 2.74
N GLU A 75 15.30 -1.16 2.68
CA GLU A 75 15.80 -2.54 2.74
C GLU A 75 16.36 -3.01 1.38
N GLY A 76 16.22 -2.20 0.31
CA GLY A 76 16.76 -2.46 -1.02
C GLY A 76 15.77 -3.05 -2.02
N TRP A 77 14.49 -3.09 -1.69
CA TRP A 77 13.45 -3.48 -2.64
C TRP A 77 13.26 -2.45 -3.74
N LYS A 78 12.96 -2.93 -4.94
CA LYS A 78 12.64 -2.11 -6.12
C LYS A 78 11.27 -2.48 -6.65
N PHE A 79 10.57 -1.51 -7.21
CA PHE A 79 9.19 -1.69 -7.65
C PHE A 79 9.02 -1.23 -9.09
N TYR A 80 8.16 -1.93 -9.83
CA TYR A 80 7.94 -1.73 -11.26
C TYR A 80 6.48 -1.94 -11.62
N PHE A 81 6.05 -1.34 -12.74
CA PHE A 81 4.78 -1.73 -13.34
C PHE A 81 4.92 -3.08 -14.04
N PRO A 82 3.89 -3.94 -14.03
CA PRO A 82 3.90 -5.19 -14.78
C PRO A 82 4.20 -4.93 -16.27
N GLY A 83 5.20 -5.62 -16.81
CA GLY A 83 5.64 -5.47 -18.20
C GLY A 83 6.64 -4.34 -18.48
N TYR A 84 6.95 -3.48 -17.50
CA TYR A 84 7.88 -2.34 -17.63
C TYR A 84 8.95 -2.37 -16.53
N LEU A 85 9.89 -3.32 -16.62
CA LEU A 85 10.95 -3.52 -15.62
C LEU A 85 12.18 -2.62 -15.82
N ASP A 86 12.17 -1.78 -16.84
CA ASP A 86 13.19 -0.80 -17.18
C ASP A 86 12.94 0.58 -16.51
N MET A 87 11.74 0.79 -15.98
CA MET A 87 11.33 2.02 -15.30
C MET A 87 10.92 1.73 -13.85
N GLU A 88 11.86 1.97 -12.93
CA GLU A 88 11.60 1.85 -11.50
C GLU A 88 10.57 2.89 -11.04
N ILE A 89 9.60 2.46 -10.23
CA ILE A 89 8.59 3.31 -9.63
C ILE A 89 9.15 3.95 -8.37
N ASP A 90 9.13 5.27 -8.33
CA ASP A 90 9.36 6.02 -7.10
C ASP A 90 8.03 6.24 -6.35
N PHE A 91 7.71 5.32 -5.43
CA PHE A 91 6.54 5.43 -4.55
C PHE A 91 6.63 6.62 -3.58
N LEU A 92 7.81 7.21 -3.38
CA LEU A 92 8.02 8.31 -2.44
C LEU A 92 7.85 9.69 -3.10
N ALA A 93 8.09 9.77 -4.41
CA ALA A 93 7.78 10.94 -5.24
C ALA A 93 6.29 11.06 -5.60
N GLY A 94 5.53 9.96 -5.53
CA GLY A 94 4.08 9.95 -5.75
C GLY A 94 3.28 10.56 -4.60
N TYR A 95 2.15 11.18 -4.95
CA TYR A 95 1.07 11.48 -4.00
C TYR A 95 0.04 10.34 -4.10
N PHE A 96 -0.18 9.62 -3.00
CA PHE A 96 -1.30 8.66 -2.86
C PHE A 96 -2.56 9.38 -2.38
#